data_AF-A0A6P0J1V2-F1
#
_entry.id   AF-A0A6P0J1V2-F1
#
_cell.length_a   1.000
_cell.length_b   1.000
_cell.length_c   1.000
_cell.angle_alpha   90.00
_cell.angle_beta   90.00
_cell.angle_gamma   90.00
#
_symmetry.space_group_name_H-M   'P 1'
#
loop_
_entity.id
_entity.type
_entity.pdbx_description
1 polymer ?
#
loop_
_entity_poly.entity_id
_entity_poly.type
_entity_poly.pdbx_seq_one_letter_code
_entity_poly.pdbx_strand_id
1 'polypeptide(L)'
;MLSQKNNLLSIALITTLAMGITSCGGSSPKVKVDGSSTVFPISEAMAEEFQKANPGILVNVGVSGTGGGFKKFCAGETHISNGSRPIKESEIELCKKGGIEYIELPIAFDGLSVVVNKEN
;
A
#
# COMPACT_ATOMS: atom_id res chain seq x y z
N MET A 1 -12.88 67.22 24.88
CA MET A 1 -13.17 66.63 23.55
C MET A 1 -12.08 65.63 23.20
N LEU A 2 -12.18 64.36 23.60
CA LEU A 2 -11.25 63.28 23.22
C LEU A 2 -11.92 61.93 23.54
N SER A 3 -12.97 61.55 22.80
CA SER A 3 -13.59 60.23 22.92
C SER A 3 -14.41 59.90 21.67
N GLN A 4 -13.73 59.59 20.55
CA GLN A 4 -14.38 59.09 19.32
C GLN A 4 -13.36 58.59 18.26
N LYS A 5 -12.26 57.94 18.64
CA LYS A 5 -11.30 57.37 17.65
C LYS A 5 -11.00 55.87 17.79
N ASN A 6 -11.54 55.18 18.80
CA ASN A 6 -11.09 53.82 19.12
C ASN A 6 -12.04 52.69 18.65
N ASN A 7 -13.22 53.01 18.10
CA ASN A 7 -14.22 52.00 17.71
C ASN A 7 -14.16 51.54 16.24
N LEU A 8 -13.21 52.04 15.44
CA LEU A 8 -13.06 51.65 14.03
C LEU A 8 -12.05 50.52 13.82
N LEU A 9 -11.14 50.27 14.77
CA LEU A 9 -10.13 49.20 14.67
C LEU A 9 -10.67 47.82 15.06
N SER A 10 -11.75 47.73 15.84
CA SER A 10 -12.29 46.45 16.32
C SER A 10 -13.20 45.72 15.32
N ILE A 11 -13.70 46.40 14.28
CA ILE A 11 -14.64 45.81 13.32
C ILE A 11 -13.92 45.07 12.18
N ALA A 12 -12.66 45.43 11.86
CA ALA A 12 -11.91 44.80 10.77
C ALA A 12 -11.35 43.40 11.11
N LEU A 13 -11.36 42.99 12.38
CA LEU A 13 -10.72 41.74 12.82
C LEU A 13 -11.67 40.54 12.89
N ILE A 14 -12.99 40.74 12.72
CA ILE A 14 -14.00 39.70 12.92
C ILE A 14 -14.38 39.00 11.59
N THR A 15 -14.05 39.57 10.43
CA THR A 15 -14.50 39.07 9.11
C THR A 15 -13.56 38.07 8.42
N THR A 16 -12.44 37.66 9.01
CA THR A 16 -11.48 36.71 8.39
C THR A 16 -11.55 35.27 8.91
N LEU A 17 -12.51 34.93 9.78
CA LEU A 17 -12.60 33.57 10.37
C LEU A 17 -13.62 32.64 9.69
N ALA A 18 -13.98 32.88 8.42
CA ALA A 18 -15.01 32.09 7.72
C ALA A 18 -14.50 31.23 6.55
N MET A 19 -13.21 30.87 6.52
CA MET A 19 -12.68 29.92 5.52
C MET A 19 -11.90 28.77 6.18
N GLY A 20 -12.49 28.17 7.21
CA GLY A 20 -12.14 26.82 7.63
C GLY A 20 -12.91 25.80 6.80
N ILE A 21 -12.62 25.71 5.51
CA ILE A 21 -13.11 24.59 4.69
C ILE A 21 -12.44 23.33 5.22
N THR A 22 -13.21 22.55 5.98
CA THR A 22 -12.93 21.16 6.32
C THR A 22 -12.72 20.37 5.03
N SER A 23 -11.48 20.34 4.54
CA SER A 23 -11.03 19.33 3.59
C SER A 23 -10.72 18.07 4.39
N CYS A 24 -11.77 17.33 4.74
CA CYS A 24 -11.61 15.92 5.06
C CYS A 24 -11.55 15.16 3.72
N GLY A 25 -10.46 15.38 2.98
CA GLY A 25 -10.10 14.53 1.86
C GLY A 25 -9.72 13.17 2.42
N GLY A 26 -10.71 12.30 2.65
CA GLY A 26 -10.49 10.94 3.10
C GLY A 26 -9.66 10.21 2.06
N SER A 27 -8.37 10.00 2.35
CA SER A 27 -7.57 9.08 1.57
C SER A 27 -8.10 7.68 1.87
N SER A 28 -8.62 7.02 0.84
CA SER A 28 -8.93 5.59 0.91
C SER A 28 -7.71 4.84 1.45
N PRO A 29 -7.83 4.05 2.53
CA PRO A 29 -6.74 3.23 3.02
C PRO A 29 -6.19 2.37 1.88
N LYS A 30 -4.86 2.36 1.72
CA LYS A 30 -4.19 1.62 0.63
C LYS A 30 -3.38 0.48 1.20
N VAL A 31 -3.61 -0.73 0.71
CA VAL A 31 -2.75 -1.89 0.91
C VAL A 31 -1.81 -2.01 -0.28
N LYS A 32 -0.51 -2.12 -0.03
CA LYS A 32 0.52 -2.26 -1.07
C LYS A 32 1.05 -3.69 -1.06
N VAL A 33 1.00 -4.36 -2.20
CA VAL A 33 1.46 -5.72 -2.40
C VAL A 33 2.46 -5.74 -3.56
N ASP A 34 3.57 -6.47 -3.44
CA ASP A 34 4.53 -6.63 -4.54
C ASP A 34 5.24 -8.00 -4.47
N GLY A 35 5.66 -8.54 -5.61
CA GLY A 35 6.45 -9.76 -5.64
C GLY A 35 6.43 -10.51 -6.97
N SER A 36 6.25 -11.82 -6.89
CA SER A 36 6.33 -12.78 -8.00
C SER A 36 5.39 -12.45 -9.16
N SER A 37 5.90 -12.51 -10.40
CA SER A 37 5.09 -12.46 -11.61
C SER A 37 4.17 -13.67 -11.78
N THR A 38 4.51 -14.82 -11.21
CA THR A 38 3.67 -16.03 -11.29
C THR A 38 2.50 -16.00 -10.30
N VAL A 39 2.66 -15.27 -9.18
CA VAL A 39 1.63 -15.16 -8.14
C VAL A 39 0.77 -13.90 -8.32
N PHE A 40 1.22 -12.97 -9.17
CA PHE A 40 0.51 -11.74 -9.50
C PHE A 40 -0.95 -11.95 -9.92
N PRO A 41 -1.29 -12.84 -10.89
CA PRO A 41 -2.68 -12.96 -11.34
C PRO A 41 -3.64 -13.40 -10.23
N ILE A 42 -3.19 -14.30 -9.35
CA ILE A 42 -3.97 -14.76 -8.21
C ILE A 42 -4.10 -13.64 -7.17
N SER A 43 -3.02 -12.92 -6.89
CA SER A 43 -3.03 -11.79 -5.93
C SER A 43 -3.92 -10.65 -6.40
N GLU A 44 -3.95 -10.35 -7.70
CA GLU A 44 -4.83 -9.36 -8.31
C GLU A 44 -6.30 -9.77 -8.18
N ALA A 45 -6.64 -11.04 -8.49
CA ALA A 45 -8.00 -11.54 -8.28
C ALA A 45 -8.45 -11.47 -6.81
N MET A 46 -7.56 -11.80 -5.86
CA MET A 46 -7.84 -11.65 -4.42
C MET A 46 -8.07 -10.18 -4.04
N ALA A 47 -7.27 -9.26 -4.59
CA ALA A 47 -7.43 -7.82 -4.38
C ALA A 47 -8.78 -7.32 -4.92
N GLU A 48 -9.21 -7.76 -6.10
CA GLU A 48 -10.52 -7.41 -6.66
C GLU A 48 -11.67 -7.87 -5.77
N GLU A 49 -11.68 -9.15 -5.36
CA GLU A 49 -12.74 -9.69 -4.50
C GLU A 49 -12.76 -9.02 -3.12
N PHE A 50 -11.58 -8.75 -2.54
CA PHE A 50 -11.50 -8.01 -1.28
C PHE A 50 -12.09 -6.60 -1.40
N GLN A 51 -11.78 -5.87 -2.48
CA GLN A 51 -12.27 -4.51 -2.69
C GLN A 51 -13.78 -4.48 -2.96
N LYS A 52 -14.35 -5.49 -3.63
CA LYS A 52 -15.81 -5.65 -3.77
C LYS A 52 -16.49 -5.81 -2.40
N ALA A 53 -15.90 -6.62 -1.52
CA ALA A 53 -16.42 -6.85 -0.17
C ALA A 53 -16.16 -5.67 0.79
N ASN A 54 -15.12 -4.87 0.54
CA ASN A 54 -14.69 -3.77 1.40
C ASN A 54 -14.58 -2.44 0.61
N PRO A 55 -15.72 -1.80 0.29
CA PRO A 55 -15.72 -0.54 -0.44
C PRO A 55 -14.89 0.54 0.27
N GLY A 56 -14.06 1.26 -0.48
CA GLY A 56 -13.26 2.37 0.03
C GLY A 56 -11.87 2.00 0.53
N ILE A 57 -11.51 0.71 0.59
CA ILE A 57 -10.12 0.25 0.74
C ILE A 57 -9.57 -0.09 -0.65
N LEU A 58 -8.34 0.35 -0.95
CA LEU A 58 -7.66 0.05 -2.21
C LEU A 58 -6.53 -0.95 -1.97
N VAL A 59 -6.40 -1.94 -2.85
CA VAL A 59 -5.30 -2.92 -2.79
C VAL A 59 -4.53 -2.86 -4.11
N ASN A 60 -3.30 -2.35 -4.05
CA ASN A 60 -2.43 -2.22 -5.21
C ASN A 60 -1.45 -3.40 -5.24
N VAL A 61 -1.52 -4.20 -6.30
CA VAL A 61 -0.61 -5.33 -6.52
C VAL A 61 0.40 -4.95 -7.61
N GLY A 62 1.69 -5.07 -7.29
CA GLY A 62 2.82 -4.82 -8.18
C GLY A 62 3.61 -6.09 -8.51
N VAL A 63 4.47 -6.00 -9.53
CA VAL A 63 5.33 -7.09 -9.99
C VAL A 63 6.78 -6.64 -10.02
N SER A 64 7.60 -7.19 -9.12
CA SER A 64 9.06 -6.98 -9.08
C SER A 64 9.86 -8.29 -9.11
N GLY A 65 9.17 -9.43 -9.21
CA GLY A 65 9.73 -10.76 -8.96
C GLY A 65 9.89 -11.05 -7.46
N THR A 66 9.91 -12.33 -7.08
CA THR A 66 9.91 -12.75 -5.66
C THR A 66 11.02 -12.09 -4.83
N GLY A 67 12.26 -12.05 -5.34
CA GLY A 67 13.36 -11.39 -4.62
C GLY A 67 13.26 -9.86 -4.58
N GLY A 68 12.67 -9.24 -5.61
CA GLY A 68 12.42 -7.80 -5.63
C GLY A 68 11.32 -7.41 -4.64
N GLY A 69 10.25 -8.20 -4.58
CA GLY A 69 9.17 -8.07 -3.60
C GLY A 69 9.68 -8.14 -2.16
N PHE A 70 10.45 -9.18 -1.82
CA PHE A 70 11.02 -9.32 -0.48
C PHE A 70 11.93 -8.15 -0.10
N LYS A 71 12.74 -7.62 -1.04
CA LYS A 71 13.56 -6.43 -0.76
C LYS A 71 12.71 -5.21 -0.40
N LYS A 72 11.67 -4.91 -1.18
CA LYS A 72 10.75 -3.79 -0.91
C LYS A 72 9.98 -4.00 0.39
N PHE A 73 9.53 -5.22 0.64
CA PHE A 73 8.81 -5.58 1.87
C PHE A 73 9.69 -5.44 3.11
N CYS A 74 10.90 -6.00 3.11
CA CYS A 74 11.84 -5.86 4.21
C CYS A 74 12.34 -4.42 4.41
N ALA A 75 12.20 -3.54 3.41
CA ALA A 75 12.44 -2.11 3.51
C ALA A 75 11.21 -1.29 4.00
N GLY A 76 10.07 -1.95 4.24
CA GLY A 76 8.83 -1.30 4.69
C GLY A 76 8.06 -0.56 3.59
N GLU A 77 8.40 -0.77 2.32
CA GLU A 77 7.74 -0.08 1.19
C GLU A 77 6.36 -0.68 0.85
N THR A 78 6.16 -1.95 1.20
CA THR A 78 4.95 -2.73 0.93
C THR A 78 4.45 -3.41 2.20
N HIS A 79 3.14 -3.66 2.27
CA HIS A 79 2.51 -4.31 3.42
C HIS A 79 2.49 -5.83 3.28
N ILE A 80 2.54 -6.35 2.05
CA ILE A 80 2.53 -7.80 1.77
C ILE A 80 3.54 -8.06 0.65
N SER A 81 4.34 -9.12 0.79
CA SER A 81 5.08 -9.69 -0.33
C SER A 81 4.51 -11.03 -0.73
N ASN A 82 4.17 -11.19 -2.02
CA ASN A 82 3.86 -12.51 -2.56
C ASN A 82 5.15 -13.15 -3.14
N GLY A 83 5.19 -14.48 -3.18
CA GLY A 83 6.37 -15.20 -3.62
C GLY A 83 6.04 -16.57 -4.19
N SER A 84 6.75 -16.96 -5.25
CA SER A 84 6.69 -18.31 -5.82
C SER A 84 7.57 -19.33 -5.09
N ARG A 85 8.22 -18.90 -4.01
CA ARG A 85 9.08 -19.70 -3.15
C ARG A 85 9.07 -19.13 -1.73
N PRO A 86 9.49 -19.92 -0.73
CA PRO A 86 9.74 -19.42 0.61
C PRO A 86 10.81 -18.32 0.63
N ILE A 87 10.75 -17.49 1.66
CA ILE A 87 11.75 -16.46 1.94
C ILE A 87 13.10 -17.12 2.29
N LYS A 88 14.21 -16.60 1.76
CA LYS A 88 15.56 -17.11 2.03
C LYS A 88 16.12 -16.53 3.31
N GLU A 89 17.05 -17.22 3.97
CA GLU A 89 17.74 -16.72 5.17
C GLU A 89 18.31 -15.30 4.99
N SER A 90 18.95 -15.01 3.85
CA SER A 90 19.48 -13.67 3.57
C SER A 90 18.39 -12.59 3.48
N GLU A 91 17.17 -12.94 3.09
CA GLU A 91 16.01 -12.03 3.04
C GLU A 91 15.37 -11.90 4.43
N ILE A 92 15.36 -12.96 5.23
CA ILE A 92 14.94 -12.91 6.65
C ILE A 92 15.82 -11.93 7.42
N GLU A 93 17.14 -11.99 7.24
CA GLU A 93 18.06 -11.02 7.86
C GLU A 93 17.78 -9.58 7.45
N LEU A 94 17.41 -9.35 6.18
CA LEU A 94 17.03 -8.01 5.72
C LEU A 94 15.77 -7.52 6.43
N CYS A 95 14.75 -8.38 6.56
CA CYS A 95 13.52 -8.04 7.27
C CYS A 95 13.78 -7.76 8.76
N LYS A 96 14.62 -8.57 9.42
CA LYS A 96 15.05 -8.32 10.81
C LYS A 96 15.77 -6.98 10.95
N LYS A 97 16.70 -6.65 10.03
CA LYS A 97 17.39 -5.35 10.01
C LYS A 97 16.44 -4.19 9.76
N GLY A 98 15.40 -4.40 8.95
CA GLY A 98 14.33 -3.43 8.71
C GLY A 98 13.29 -3.34 9.82
N GLY A 99 13.39 -4.17 10.88
CA GLY A 99 12.40 -4.24 11.95
C GLY A 99 11.02 -4.76 11.49
N ILE A 100 10.99 -5.52 10.39
CA ILE A 100 9.77 -6.07 9.81
C ILE A 100 9.51 -7.45 10.43
N GLU A 101 8.45 -7.52 11.23
CA GLU A 101 7.85 -8.79 11.66
C GLU A 101 6.81 -9.24 10.63
N TYR A 102 6.78 -10.53 10.33
CA TYR A 102 5.89 -11.08 9.33
C TYR A 102 5.51 -12.52 9.64
N ILE A 103 4.45 -12.99 8.99
CA ILE A 103 4.04 -14.39 8.96
C ILE A 103 4.07 -14.88 7.51
N GLU A 104 4.33 -16.17 7.33
CA GLU A 104 4.25 -16.82 6.02
C GLU A 104 2.89 -17.50 5.87
N LEU A 105 2.21 -17.24 4.75
CA LEU A 105 0.89 -17.79 4.43
C LEU A 105 0.95 -18.52 3.08
N PRO A 106 0.93 -19.85 3.06
CA PRO A 106 0.80 -20.62 1.83
C PRO A 106 -0.61 -20.44 1.25
N ILE A 107 -0.71 -19.91 0.03
CA ILE A 107 -2.01 -19.64 -0.63
C ILE A 107 -2.33 -20.60 -1.79
N ALA A 108 -1.31 -21.25 -2.36
CA ALA A 108 -1.46 -22.13 -3.51
C ALA A 108 -0.24 -23.07 -3.67
N PHE A 109 -0.43 -24.14 -4.43
CA PHE A 109 0.65 -24.99 -4.94
C PHE A 109 0.72 -24.82 -6.46
N ASP A 110 1.93 -24.67 -6.99
CA ASP A 110 2.16 -24.50 -8.43
C ASP A 110 2.30 -25.86 -9.13
N GLY A 111 1.67 -25.97 -10.31
CA GLY A 111 1.73 -27.14 -11.16
C GLY A 111 2.60 -26.87 -12.39
N LEU A 112 3.83 -27.37 -12.39
CA LEU A 112 4.74 -27.21 -13.52
C LEU A 112 4.60 -28.37 -14.52
N SER A 113 4.36 -28.04 -15.78
CA SER A 113 4.32 -29.01 -16.89
C SER A 113 5.44 -28.72 -17.88
N VAL A 114 6.05 -29.77 -18.42
CA VAL A 114 7.04 -29.65 -19.50
C VAL A 114 6.32 -29.81 -20.83
N VAL A 115 6.37 -28.77 -21.66
CA VAL A 115 5.80 -28.77 -23.01
C VAL A 115 6.93 -28.56 -24.01
N VAL A 116 6.98 -29.43 -25.02
CA VAL A 116 7.96 -29.34 -26.11
C VAL A 116 7.24 -29.10 -27.43
N ASN A 117 7.84 -28.33 -28.33
CA ASN A 117 7.38 -28.22 -29.71
C ASN A 117 7.73 -29.54 -30.43
N LYS A 118 6.75 -30.14 -31.12
CA LYS A 118 6.92 -31.40 -31.86
C LYS A 118 7.77 -31.24 -33.14
N GLU A 119 7.96 -30.01 -33.60
CA GLU A 119 8.67 -29.68 -34.85
C GLU A 119 10.13 -29.23 -34.62
N ASN A 120 10.61 -29.22 -33.37
CA ASN A 120 12.02 -29.03 -33.04
C ASN A 120 12.81 -30.33 -33.21
#